data_AF-A0A9P6UCS2-F1
#
_entry.id   AF-A0A9P6UCS2-F1
#
_cell.length_a   1.000
_cell.length_b   1.000
_cell.length_c   1.000
_cell.angle_alpha   90.00
_cell.angle_beta   90.00
_cell.angle_gamma   90.00
#
_symmetry.space_group_name_H-M   'P 1'
#
loop_
_entity.id
_entity.type
_entity.pdbx_description
1 polymer ?
#
loop_
_entity_poly.entity_id
_entity_poly.type
_entity_poly.pdbx_seq_one_letter_code
_entity_poly.pdbx_strand_id
1 'polypeptide(L)'
;MVLGNDQTEIFYWPFNTPELGADNDHIWVKQWQRNTGLPVSVSAAAEAFKKWCQGYQTEFGDHLYEYMARNPSSAPFVNCLLYRAVGGKSNKEVLKAPDAIHYQAGIDNLPCVDLEMGFKVNEDFSNVVVAWKYVIDQLYEYARGGKFPFNLTLEMRFVKSSTMLMSSAYDTDPNAIYCMIEVLSVNNTDG
;
A
#
# COMPACT_ATOMS: atom_id res chain seq x y z
N MET A 1 16.33 2.19 -9.66
CA MET A 1 15.47 1.24 -8.93
C MET A 1 14.54 0.58 -9.94
N VAL A 2 13.68 -0.37 -9.54
CA VAL A 2 12.89 -1.27 -10.43
C VAL A 2 12.40 -0.51 -11.67
N LEU A 3 12.86 -0.96 -12.85
CA LEU A 3 12.45 -0.46 -14.16
C LEU A 3 12.59 1.07 -14.39
N GLY A 4 13.65 1.70 -13.84
CA GLY A 4 14.01 3.09 -14.15
C GLY A 4 13.43 4.15 -13.21
N ASN A 5 12.71 3.74 -12.16
CA ASN A 5 12.26 4.62 -11.09
C ASN A 5 13.29 4.72 -9.96
N ASP A 6 13.22 5.76 -9.13
CA ASP A 6 13.98 5.86 -7.89
C ASP A 6 13.31 5.12 -6.74
N GLN A 7 11.98 4.94 -6.77
CA GLN A 7 11.23 4.10 -5.84
C GLN A 7 9.95 3.60 -6.49
N THR A 8 9.47 2.43 -6.09
CA THR A 8 8.18 1.88 -6.51
C THR A 8 7.53 1.22 -5.32
N GLU A 9 6.25 1.53 -5.14
CA GLU A 9 5.38 0.97 -4.11
C GLU A 9 4.09 0.50 -4.78
N ILE A 10 3.61 -0.66 -4.37
CA ILE A 10 2.48 -1.36 -4.93
C ILE A 10 1.49 -1.57 -3.80
N PHE A 11 0.25 -1.14 -4.01
CA PHE A 11 -0.84 -1.28 -3.07
C PHE A 11 -1.92 -2.15 -3.66
N TYR A 12 -2.41 -3.09 -2.88
CA TYR A 12 -3.58 -3.89 -3.19
C TYR A 12 -4.57 -3.74 -2.04
N TRP A 13 -5.72 -3.16 -2.35
CA TRP A 13 -6.85 -3.16 -1.42
C TRP A 13 -7.70 -4.40 -1.68
N PRO A 14 -7.92 -5.27 -0.70
CA PRO A 14 -8.73 -6.48 -0.89
C PRO A 14 -10.14 -6.18 -1.32
N PHE A 15 -10.69 -6.97 -2.24
CA PHE A 15 -12.10 -6.90 -2.64
C PHE A 15 -12.47 -5.52 -3.22
N ASN A 16 -11.55 -4.93 -3.98
CA ASN A 16 -11.74 -3.57 -4.49
C ASN A 16 -12.68 -3.49 -5.70
N THR A 17 -13.20 -4.63 -6.15
CA THR A 17 -14.28 -4.73 -7.13
C THR A 17 -15.51 -5.47 -6.57
N PRO A 18 -16.71 -5.29 -7.18
CA PRO A 18 -17.94 -5.95 -6.70
C PRO A 18 -17.93 -7.48 -6.78
N GLU A 19 -17.13 -8.04 -7.69
CA GLU A 19 -17.03 -9.49 -7.86
C GLU A 19 -15.93 -10.02 -6.95
N LEU A 20 -16.27 -11.02 -6.12
CA LEU A 20 -15.32 -11.61 -5.19
C LEU A 20 -14.33 -12.52 -5.93
N GLY A 21 -13.24 -11.95 -6.43
CA GLY A 21 -12.14 -12.69 -7.06
C GLY A 21 -10.93 -11.82 -7.38
N ALA A 22 -9.72 -12.37 -7.17
CA ALA A 22 -8.47 -11.65 -7.35
C ALA A 22 -8.25 -11.15 -8.78
N ASP A 23 -8.76 -11.90 -9.76
CA ASP A 23 -8.56 -11.61 -11.20
C ASP A 23 -9.25 -10.31 -11.65
N ASN A 24 -10.25 -9.85 -10.89
CA ASN A 24 -10.99 -8.63 -11.17
C ASN A 24 -10.44 -7.42 -10.42
N ASP A 25 -9.72 -7.66 -9.32
CA ASP A 25 -9.24 -6.59 -8.47
C ASP A 25 -8.11 -5.80 -9.13
N HIS A 26 -8.06 -4.53 -8.74
CA HIS A 26 -7.08 -3.57 -9.23
C HIS A 26 -5.92 -3.41 -8.27
N ILE A 27 -4.76 -3.09 -8.82
CA ILE A 27 -3.57 -2.75 -8.07
C ILE A 27 -3.30 -1.27 -8.29
N TRP A 28 -2.94 -0.55 -7.24
CA TRP A 28 -2.46 0.82 -7.34
C TRP A 28 -0.94 0.83 -7.28
N VAL A 29 -0.30 1.38 -8.30
CA VAL A 29 1.16 1.48 -8.36
C VAL A 29 1.56 2.93 -8.22
N LYS A 30 2.46 3.20 -7.27
CA LYS A 30 3.06 4.50 -7.07
C LYS A 30 4.54 4.45 -7.40
N GLN A 31 4.98 5.42 -8.18
CA GLN A 31 6.36 5.50 -8.69
C GLN A 31 6.93 6.87 -8.38
N TRP A 32 8.16 6.90 -7.90
CA TRP A 32 8.92 8.12 -7.69
C TRP A 32 10.09 8.16 -8.65
N GLN A 33 10.25 9.31 -9.29
CA GLN A 33 11.41 9.65 -10.10
C GLN A 33 11.97 10.95 -9.58
N ARG A 34 13.21 10.93 -9.14
CA ARG A 34 13.91 12.14 -8.72
C ARG A 34 14.13 13.01 -9.96
N ASN A 35 13.68 14.24 -9.88
CA ASN A 35 13.84 15.21 -10.95
C ASN A 35 14.39 16.53 -10.39
N THR A 36 15.42 17.07 -11.03
CA THR A 36 16.05 18.36 -10.66
C THR A 36 15.80 19.47 -11.67
N GLY A 37 15.17 19.18 -12.81
CA GLY A 37 14.95 20.11 -13.91
C GLY A 37 13.51 20.57 -14.11
N LEU A 38 12.53 19.86 -13.54
CA LEU A 38 11.12 20.22 -13.64
C LEU A 38 10.68 21.11 -12.46
N PRO A 39 9.89 22.15 -12.72
CA PRO A 39 9.29 22.93 -11.65
C PRO A 39 8.23 22.10 -10.91
N VAL A 40 8.04 22.42 -9.62
CA VAL A 40 6.94 21.86 -8.81
C VAL A 40 5.61 22.17 -9.50
N SER A 41 4.78 21.15 -9.74
CA SER A 41 3.54 21.25 -10.52
C SER A 41 2.31 21.60 -9.67
N VAL A 42 2.42 21.49 -8.35
CA VAL A 42 1.32 21.75 -7.40
C VAL A 42 1.68 22.92 -6.49
N SER A 43 0.78 23.88 -6.34
CA SER A 43 1.00 25.03 -5.45
C SER A 43 0.93 24.62 -3.99
N ALA A 44 1.61 25.36 -3.10
CA ALA A 44 1.59 25.07 -1.67
C ALA A 44 0.16 25.15 -1.06
N ALA A 45 -0.68 26.07 -1.56
CA ALA A 45 -2.07 26.18 -1.12
C ALA A 45 -2.92 24.99 -1.57
N ALA A 46 -2.72 24.51 -2.80
CA ALA A 46 -3.41 23.31 -3.29
C ALA A 46 -2.98 22.06 -2.51
N GLU A 47 -1.69 21.93 -2.20
CA GLU A 47 -1.18 20.83 -1.39
C GLU A 47 -1.70 20.87 0.05
N ALA A 48 -1.75 22.04 0.68
CA ALA A 48 -2.33 22.21 2.01
C ALA A 48 -3.83 21.87 2.03
N PHE A 49 -4.58 22.30 1.01
CA PHE A 49 -6.00 21.97 0.87
C PHE A 49 -6.22 20.47 0.64
N LYS A 50 -5.40 19.83 -0.20
CA LYS A 50 -5.41 18.38 -0.42
C LYS A 50 -5.18 17.62 0.89
N LYS A 51 -4.18 17.99 1.69
CA LYS A 51 -3.90 17.39 3.01
C LYS A 51 -5.06 17.58 3.99
N TRP A 52 -5.70 18.75 3.98
CA TRP A 52 -6.88 19.02 4.79
C TRP A 52 -8.06 18.12 4.40
N CYS A 53 -8.36 17.98 3.10
CA CYS A 53 -9.38 17.05 2.61
C CYS A 53 -9.04 15.59 2.94
N GLN A 54 -7.78 15.19 2.79
CA GLN A 54 -7.31 13.84 3.14
C GLN A 54 -7.53 13.55 4.63
N GLY A 55 -7.26 14.51 5.53
CA GLY A 55 -7.49 14.31 6.97
C GLY A 55 -8.95 13.98 7.30
N TYR A 56 -9.92 14.66 6.68
CA TYR A 56 -11.34 14.32 6.83
C TYR A 56 -11.69 12.96 6.21
N GLN A 57 -11.08 12.63 5.07
CA GLN A 57 -11.30 11.34 4.42
C GLN A 57 -10.77 10.18 5.25
N THR A 58 -9.60 10.32 5.88
CA THR A 58 -9.04 9.28 6.75
C THR A 58 -9.84 9.13 8.03
N GLU A 59 -10.32 10.22 8.63
CA GLU A 59 -11.22 10.18 9.80
C GLU A 59 -12.54 9.47 9.48
N PHE A 60 -13.17 9.78 8.33
CA PHE A 60 -14.36 9.05 7.90
C PHE A 60 -14.07 7.57 7.57
N GLY A 61 -12.93 7.32 6.93
CA GLY A 61 -12.46 5.97 6.63
C GLY A 61 -12.28 5.13 7.90
N ASP A 62 -11.72 5.71 8.96
CA ASP A 62 -11.52 5.05 10.26
C ASP A 62 -12.84 4.52 10.83
N HIS A 63 -13.92 5.31 10.81
CA HIS A 63 -15.24 4.83 11.23
C HIS A 63 -15.76 3.65 10.39
N LEU A 64 -15.50 3.63 9.08
CA LEU A 64 -15.86 2.49 8.23
C LEU A 64 -15.01 1.25 8.54
N TYR A 65 -13.73 1.45 8.84
CA TYR A 65 -12.82 0.39 9.24
C TYR A 65 -13.20 -0.20 10.60
N GLU A 66 -13.54 0.62 11.60
CA GLU A 66 -14.06 0.15 12.88
C GLU A 66 -15.35 -0.67 12.72
N TYR A 67 -16.25 -0.21 11.85
CA TYR A 67 -17.48 -0.94 11.53
C TYR A 67 -17.15 -2.30 10.92
N MET A 68 -16.19 -2.36 9.99
CA MET A 68 -15.73 -3.58 9.35
C MET A 68 -15.05 -4.54 10.32
N ALA A 69 -14.25 -4.05 11.27
CA ALA A 69 -13.65 -4.88 12.32
C ALA A 69 -14.73 -5.56 13.19
N ARG A 70 -15.81 -4.84 13.51
CA ARG A 70 -16.97 -5.39 14.26
C ARG A 70 -17.89 -6.26 13.41
N ASN A 71 -17.85 -6.12 12.09
CA ASN A 71 -18.69 -6.84 11.13
C ASN A 71 -17.84 -7.35 9.96
N PRO A 72 -16.98 -8.36 10.16
CA PRO A 72 -15.98 -8.75 9.15
C PRO A 72 -16.57 -9.12 7.79
N SER A 73 -17.80 -9.66 7.75
CA SER A 73 -18.51 -9.98 6.51
C SER A 73 -18.83 -8.76 5.62
N SER A 74 -18.73 -7.55 6.18
CA SER A 74 -18.88 -6.31 5.41
C SER A 74 -17.62 -5.92 4.64
N ALA A 75 -16.48 -6.58 4.87
CA ALA A 75 -15.19 -6.19 4.28
C ALA A 75 -15.21 -6.06 2.75
N PRO A 76 -15.82 -6.98 1.98
CA PRO A 76 -15.89 -6.82 0.53
C PRO A 76 -16.62 -5.55 0.09
N PHE A 77 -17.72 -5.21 0.77
CA PHE A 77 -18.50 -4.02 0.45
C PHE A 77 -17.78 -2.74 0.85
N VAL A 78 -17.24 -2.69 2.07
CA VAL A 78 -16.55 -1.51 2.62
C VAL A 78 -15.31 -1.20 1.79
N ASN A 79 -14.47 -2.20 1.48
CA ASN A 79 -13.27 -1.98 0.70
C ASN A 79 -13.57 -1.60 -0.75
N CYS A 80 -14.56 -2.22 -1.40
CA CYS A 80 -15.00 -1.79 -2.72
C CYS A 80 -15.45 -0.31 -2.72
N LEU A 81 -16.18 0.12 -1.68
CA LEU A 81 -16.62 1.51 -1.53
C LEU A 81 -15.44 2.46 -1.35
N LEU A 82 -14.55 2.16 -0.40
CA LEU A 82 -13.37 2.97 -0.11
C LEU A 82 -12.44 3.09 -1.32
N TYR A 83 -12.19 1.97 -2.02
CA TYR A 83 -11.40 1.98 -3.25
C TYR A 83 -12.02 2.87 -4.32
N ARG A 84 -13.33 2.84 -4.53
CA ARG A 84 -13.98 3.71 -5.52
C ARG A 84 -13.91 5.19 -5.16
N ALA A 85 -13.94 5.51 -3.87
CA ALA A 85 -13.84 6.89 -3.40
C ALA A 85 -12.42 7.45 -3.56
N VAL A 86 -11.41 6.64 -3.26
CA VAL A 86 -10.01 7.07 -3.08
C VAL A 86 -9.06 6.46 -4.10
N GLY A 87 -9.16 5.16 -4.34
CA GLY A 87 -8.26 4.37 -5.17
C GLY A 87 -8.35 4.66 -6.68
N GLY A 88 -7.32 4.22 -7.41
CA GLY A 88 -7.31 4.19 -8.88
C GLY A 88 -7.14 5.54 -9.59
N LYS A 89 -6.94 6.65 -8.88
CA LYS A 89 -6.69 7.96 -9.50
C LYS A 89 -5.24 8.07 -9.95
N SER A 90 -5.01 7.95 -11.26
CA SER A 90 -3.71 8.19 -11.87
C SER A 90 -3.42 9.69 -11.91
N ASN A 91 -2.45 10.14 -11.13
CA ASN A 91 -1.95 11.51 -11.14
C ASN A 91 -0.44 11.53 -11.36
N LYS A 92 0.03 12.46 -12.20
CA LYS A 92 1.45 12.74 -12.39
C LYS A 92 1.75 14.14 -11.87
N GLU A 93 2.44 14.20 -10.74
CA GLU A 93 2.77 15.45 -10.04
C GLU A 93 4.29 15.55 -9.82
N VAL A 94 4.83 16.76 -9.93
CA VAL A 94 6.18 17.10 -9.50
C VAL A 94 6.05 17.84 -8.18
N LEU A 95 6.50 17.22 -7.09
CA LEU A 95 6.38 17.75 -5.73
C LEU A 95 7.76 17.96 -5.12
N LYS A 96 7.82 18.72 -4.03
CA LYS A 96 9.01 18.72 -3.17
C LYS A 96 9.16 17.34 -2.54
N ALA A 97 10.39 16.91 -2.28
CA ALA A 97 10.66 15.57 -1.74
C ALA A 97 9.84 15.22 -0.48
N PRO A 98 9.70 16.11 0.53
CA PRO A 98 8.86 15.80 1.70
C PRO A 98 7.39 15.55 1.34
N ASP A 99 6.81 16.35 0.42
CA ASP A 99 5.42 16.19 0.01
C ASP A 99 5.21 14.95 -0.89
N ALA A 100 6.23 14.57 -1.66
CA ALA A 100 6.20 13.35 -2.47
C ALA A 100 6.25 12.08 -1.60
N ILE A 101 7.04 12.09 -0.53
CA ILE A 101 7.28 10.95 0.37
C ILE A 101 6.19 10.84 1.44
N HIS A 102 5.77 11.95 2.04
CA HIS A 102 4.71 11.98 3.06
C HIS A 102 3.36 12.34 2.43
N TYR A 103 2.82 11.39 1.65
CA TYR A 103 1.75 11.65 0.69
C TYR A 103 0.32 11.46 1.23
N GLN A 104 0.17 10.89 2.43
CA GLN A 104 -1.12 10.63 3.03
C GLN A 104 -1.21 11.35 4.38
N ALA A 105 -1.89 12.49 4.38
CA ALA A 105 -2.18 13.19 5.62
C ALA A 105 -3.20 12.42 6.46
N GLY A 106 -2.99 12.39 7.79
CA GLY A 106 -3.90 11.74 8.72
C GLY A 106 -3.91 10.21 8.64
N ILE A 107 -2.88 9.58 8.05
CA ILE A 107 -2.72 8.12 8.07
C ILE A 107 -2.66 7.58 9.50
N ASP A 108 -2.07 8.35 10.43
CA ASP A 108 -1.97 7.98 11.85
C ASP A 108 -3.33 7.84 12.55
N ASN A 109 -4.41 8.33 11.92
CA ASN A 109 -5.77 8.16 12.43
C ASN A 109 -6.33 6.76 12.18
N LEU A 110 -5.61 5.87 11.49
CA LEU A 110 -6.07 4.52 11.18
C LEU A 110 -5.26 3.47 11.96
N PRO A 111 -5.70 3.07 13.17
CA PRO A 111 -5.08 2.00 13.91
C PRO A 111 -5.16 0.68 13.13
N CYS A 112 -4.01 0.09 12.84
CA CYS A 112 -3.91 -1.18 12.16
C CYS A 112 -2.85 -2.07 12.81
N VAL A 113 -2.95 -3.36 12.54
CA VAL A 113 -1.89 -4.33 12.77
C VAL A 113 -1.18 -4.52 11.44
N ASP A 114 0.14 -4.40 11.47
CA ASP A 114 1.01 -4.56 10.32
C ASP A 114 1.95 -5.75 10.54
N LEU A 115 1.95 -6.67 9.59
CA LEU A 115 2.92 -7.74 9.47
C LEU A 115 3.82 -7.46 8.26
N GLU A 116 5.03 -6.98 8.53
CA GLU A 116 6.05 -6.70 7.51
C GLU A 116 7.10 -7.82 7.43
N MET A 117 7.45 -8.22 6.21
CA MET A 117 8.59 -9.08 5.93
C MET A 117 9.48 -8.51 4.83
N GLY A 118 10.78 -8.55 5.04
CA GLY A 118 11.79 -8.15 4.05
C GLY A 118 12.56 -9.35 3.50
N PHE A 119 12.70 -9.43 2.18
CA PHE A 119 13.54 -10.45 1.54
C PHE A 119 14.30 -9.91 0.33
N LYS A 120 15.48 -10.48 0.07
CA LYS A 120 16.29 -10.16 -1.11
C LYS A 120 15.58 -10.64 -2.37
N VAL A 121 15.49 -9.77 -3.37
CA VAL A 121 14.82 -10.03 -4.65
C VAL A 121 15.74 -10.83 -5.56
N ASN A 122 15.18 -11.86 -6.20
CA ASN A 122 15.86 -12.59 -7.28
C ASN A 122 16.03 -11.68 -8.50
N GLU A 123 17.05 -11.92 -9.33
CA GLU A 123 17.30 -11.12 -10.54
C GLU A 123 16.08 -11.03 -11.47
N ASP A 124 15.26 -12.08 -11.51
CA ASP A 124 14.05 -12.21 -12.33
C ASP A 124 12.75 -11.85 -11.59
N PHE A 125 12.83 -11.39 -10.34
CA PHE A 125 11.67 -11.08 -9.48
C PHE A 125 10.75 -12.27 -9.19
N SER A 126 11.15 -13.50 -9.50
CA SER A 126 10.31 -14.70 -9.33
C SER A 126 9.79 -14.87 -7.90
N ASN A 127 10.66 -14.68 -6.90
CA ASN A 127 10.30 -14.79 -5.49
C ASN A 127 9.32 -13.70 -5.03
N VAL A 128 9.34 -12.52 -5.65
CA VAL A 128 8.38 -11.44 -5.39
C VAL A 128 6.99 -11.83 -5.87
N VAL A 129 6.89 -12.39 -7.08
CA VAL A 129 5.61 -12.88 -7.63
C VAL A 129 5.05 -14.01 -6.78
N VAL A 130 5.91 -14.92 -6.32
CA VAL A 130 5.50 -16.02 -5.41
C VAL A 130 4.98 -15.47 -4.09
N ALA A 131 5.69 -14.52 -3.46
CA ALA A 131 5.26 -13.91 -2.20
C ALA A 131 3.91 -13.19 -2.34
N TRP A 132 3.75 -12.37 -3.39
CA TRP A 132 2.49 -11.68 -3.67
C TRP A 132 1.35 -12.66 -3.85
N LYS A 133 1.54 -13.66 -4.73
CA LYS A 133 0.51 -14.66 -5.02
C LYS A 133 0.12 -15.44 -3.77
N TYR A 134 1.08 -15.77 -2.91
CA TYR A 134 0.79 -16.46 -1.65
C TYR A 134 -0.16 -15.66 -0.77
N VAL A 135 0.09 -14.35 -0.57
CA VAL A 135 -0.80 -13.50 0.24
C VAL A 135 -2.19 -13.40 -0.38
N ILE A 136 -2.27 -13.17 -1.69
CA ILE A 136 -3.56 -13.09 -2.41
C ILE A 136 -4.34 -14.41 -2.31
N ASP A 137 -3.68 -15.54 -2.55
CA ASP A 137 -4.31 -16.86 -2.48
C ASP A 137 -4.84 -17.14 -1.06
N GLN A 138 -4.08 -16.80 -0.01
CA GLN A 138 -4.52 -16.92 1.38
C GLN A 138 -5.72 -16.02 1.69
N LEU A 139 -5.70 -14.77 1.24
CA LEU A 139 -6.80 -13.83 1.43
C LEU A 139 -8.13 -14.37 0.87
N TYR A 140 -8.11 -14.91 -0.35
CA TYR A 140 -9.32 -15.49 -0.95
C TYR A 140 -9.66 -16.88 -0.43
N GLU A 141 -8.71 -17.62 0.13
CA GLU A 141 -8.99 -18.83 0.90
C GLU A 141 -9.83 -18.50 2.14
N TYR A 142 -9.44 -17.49 2.93
CA TYR A 142 -10.23 -17.02 4.08
C TYR A 142 -11.61 -16.50 3.65
N ALA A 143 -11.67 -15.69 2.59
CA ALA A 143 -12.92 -15.11 2.12
C ALA A 143 -13.93 -16.18 1.68
N ARG A 144 -13.47 -17.27 1.04
CA ARG A 144 -14.32 -18.44 0.70
C ARG A 144 -14.86 -19.16 1.94
N GLY A 145 -14.12 -19.11 3.04
CA GLY A 145 -14.58 -19.57 4.36
C GLY A 145 -15.45 -18.57 5.13
N GLY A 146 -15.79 -17.42 4.55
CA GLY A 146 -16.56 -16.36 5.21
C GLY A 146 -15.77 -15.59 6.27
N LYS A 147 -14.44 -15.67 6.24
CA LYS A 147 -13.54 -14.96 7.16
C LYS A 147 -12.78 -13.86 6.43
N PHE A 148 -12.53 -12.76 7.12
CA PHE A 148 -11.88 -11.57 6.54
C PHE A 148 -10.78 -11.01 7.46
N PRO A 149 -9.76 -11.81 7.83
CA PRO A 149 -8.69 -11.37 8.73
C PRO A 149 -7.72 -10.39 8.05
N PHE A 150 -7.66 -10.39 6.71
CA PHE A 150 -6.86 -9.46 5.91
C PHE A 150 -7.81 -8.51 5.18
N ASN A 151 -8.17 -7.43 5.85
CA ASN A 151 -9.24 -6.54 5.42
C ASN A 151 -8.77 -5.10 5.18
N LEU A 152 -7.47 -4.82 5.34
CA LEU A 152 -6.83 -3.56 4.94
C LEU A 152 -5.85 -3.83 3.78
N THR A 153 -5.00 -2.88 3.44
CA THR A 153 -4.09 -2.94 2.29
C THR A 153 -3.01 -4.02 2.42
N LEU A 154 -2.69 -4.69 1.31
CA LEU A 154 -1.41 -5.36 1.08
C LEU A 154 -0.48 -4.38 0.39
N GLU A 155 0.68 -4.13 0.96
CA GLU A 155 1.67 -3.21 0.43
C GLU A 155 2.96 -3.92 0.07
N MET A 156 3.62 -3.43 -0.97
CA MET A 156 4.94 -3.91 -1.35
C MET A 156 5.80 -2.77 -1.84
N ARG A 157 7.00 -2.65 -1.29
CA ARG A 157 7.98 -1.63 -1.68
C ARG A 157 9.33 -2.25 -1.96
N PHE A 158 10.03 -1.67 -2.93
CA PHE A 158 11.39 -2.07 -3.26
C PHE A 158 12.38 -1.04 -2.74
N VAL A 159 13.41 -1.53 -2.06
CA VAL A 159 14.51 -0.70 -1.53
C VAL A 159 15.85 -1.26 -1.97
N LYS A 160 16.86 -0.39 -2.05
CA LYS A 160 18.25 -0.87 -2.15
C LYS A 160 18.69 -1.42 -0.81
N SER A 161 19.62 -2.36 -0.87
CA SER A 161 20.33 -2.85 0.32
C SER A 161 21.02 -1.72 1.09
N SER A 162 21.23 -1.98 2.36
CA SER A 162 22.01 -1.16 3.27
C SER A 162 23.28 -1.91 3.66
N THR A 163 24.39 -1.19 3.78
CA THR A 163 25.63 -1.76 4.32
C THR A 163 25.69 -1.66 5.86
N MET A 164 24.64 -1.15 6.49
CA MET A 164 24.54 -1.07 7.95
C MET A 164 24.17 -2.44 8.52
N LEU A 165 25.03 -2.99 9.38
CA LEU A 165 24.93 -4.36 9.91
C LEU A 165 23.58 -4.69 10.57
N MET A 166 22.91 -3.68 11.17
CA MET A 166 21.61 -3.86 11.84
C MET A 166 20.41 -3.60 10.93
N SER A 167 20.62 -3.36 9.63
CA SER A 167 19.51 -3.15 8.71
C SER A 167 18.81 -4.46 8.38
N SER A 168 17.48 -4.44 8.35
CA SER A 168 16.66 -5.54 7.81
C SER A 168 16.93 -5.82 6.33
N ALA A 169 17.49 -4.84 5.60
CA ALA A 169 17.94 -4.98 4.21
C ALA A 169 19.48 -5.01 4.11
N TYR A 170 20.17 -5.60 5.09
CA TYR A 170 21.63 -5.69 5.06
C TYR A 170 22.14 -6.57 3.90
N ASP A 171 23.03 -6.02 3.06
CA ASP A 171 23.77 -6.76 2.05
C ASP A 171 25.17 -6.14 1.83
N THR A 172 26.13 -6.97 1.43
CA THR A 172 27.45 -6.53 1.00
C THR A 172 27.45 -5.91 -0.40
N ASP A 173 26.50 -6.29 -1.25
CA ASP A 173 26.27 -5.67 -2.55
C ASP A 173 25.30 -4.46 -2.39
N PRO A 174 25.76 -3.21 -2.58
CA PRO A 174 24.92 -2.01 -2.45
C PRO A 174 23.87 -1.86 -3.57
N ASN A 175 23.90 -2.73 -4.58
CA ASN A 175 22.91 -2.77 -5.66
C ASN A 175 21.88 -3.88 -5.50
N ALA A 176 22.03 -4.77 -4.51
CA ALA A 176 21.01 -5.75 -4.19
C ALA A 176 19.68 -5.03 -3.89
N ILE A 177 18.59 -5.60 -4.39
CA ILE A 177 17.23 -5.09 -4.19
C ILE A 177 16.56 -5.96 -3.13
N TYR A 178 15.88 -5.33 -2.19
CA TYR A 178 15.03 -5.97 -1.21
C TYR A 178 13.58 -5.57 -1.49
N CYS A 179 12.69 -6.54 -1.30
CA CYS A 179 11.26 -6.36 -1.31
C CYS A 179 10.80 -6.40 0.14
N MET A 180 10.14 -5.33 0.58
CA MET A 180 9.35 -5.34 1.81
C MET A 180 7.91 -5.56 1.42
N ILE A 181 7.28 -6.58 2.00
CA ILE A 181 5.86 -6.90 1.80
C ILE A 181 5.16 -6.80 3.16
N GLU A 182 4.03 -6.10 3.18
CA GLU A 182 3.30 -5.72 4.38
C GLU A 182 1.85 -6.16 4.22
N VAL A 183 1.34 -6.92 5.18
CA VAL A 183 -0.09 -7.31 5.23
C VAL A 183 -0.73 -6.55 6.38
N LEU A 184 -1.59 -5.61 6.05
CA LEU A 184 -2.27 -4.82 7.05
C LEU A 184 -3.68 -5.38 7.35
N SER A 185 -4.06 -5.29 8.61
CA SER A 185 -5.43 -5.54 9.07
C SER A 185 -5.90 -4.39 9.95
N VAL A 186 -7.18 -4.04 9.86
CA VAL A 186 -7.77 -3.09 10.80
C VAL A 186 -7.63 -3.64 12.22
N ASN A 187 -7.30 -2.76 13.16
CA ASN A 187 -7.15 -3.14 14.56
C ASN A 187 -8.46 -3.76 15.11
N ASN A 188 -8.33 -4.76 15.98
CA ASN A 188 -9.45 -5.55 16.53
C ASN A 188 -10.24 -6.41 15.51
N THR A 189 -9.71 -6.65 14.32
CA THR A 189 -10.25 -7.68 13.43
C THR A 189 -9.97 -9.06 13.99
N ASP A 190 -10.98 -9.94 13.99
CA ASP A 190 -10.82 -11.34 14.41
C ASP A 190 -9.98 -12.14 13.41
N GLY A 191 -9.06 -12.96 13.94
CA GLY A 191 -8.16 -13.86 13.18
C GLY A 191 -8.76 -15.21 12.79
#